data_AF-A0A925SZN8-F1
#
_entry.id   AF-A0A925SZN8-F1
#
_cell.length_a   1.000
_cell.length_b   1.000
_cell.length_c   1.000
_cell.angle_alpha   90.00
_cell.angle_beta   90.00
_cell.angle_gamma   90.00
#
_symmetry.space_group_name_H-M   'P 1'
#
loop_
_entity.id
_entity.type
_entity.pdbx_description
1 polymer ?
#
loop_
_entity_poly.entity_id
_entity_poly.type
_entity_poly.pdbx_seq_one_letter_code
_entity_poly.pdbx_strand_id
1 'polypeptide(L)'
;MIGSESAERGRFLAQLAAFIALAVGSLAFAGWLFDIDSLTNIAPQWPRMSKLTALGFVLAGVTLWLASSNLRQATSICAMLVAAIGATIMLRNFGGWDIHLEQLSTGPLPHATDGIGAVRMSPATAFSLTLLGLSLWCSTRRGLALLHQGLAIAVLLVGWLGLSRYVLGADQVFAFANMALHTAMLLCLLAVGALTLRPEAGVAELLASNFIGGA
;
A
#
# COMPACT_ATOMS: atom_id res chain seq x y z
N MET A 1 -10.61 30.82 -6.89
CA MET A 1 -9.77 30.34 -8.02
C MET A 1 -8.57 29.52 -7.55
N ILE A 2 -7.89 29.87 -6.45
CA ILE A 2 -6.71 29.11 -5.95
C ILE A 2 -7.07 27.68 -5.51
N GLY A 3 -8.25 27.45 -4.92
CA GLY A 3 -8.68 26.12 -4.43
C GLY A 3 -9.07 25.10 -5.51
N SER A 4 -9.50 25.55 -6.71
CA SER A 4 -9.83 24.62 -7.79
C SER A 4 -8.57 24.06 -8.46
N GLU A 5 -7.53 24.89 -8.60
CA GLU A 5 -6.27 24.51 -9.23
C GLU A 5 -5.45 23.56 -8.34
N SER A 6 -5.45 23.77 -7.02
CA SER A 6 -4.81 22.86 -6.07
C SER A 6 -5.51 21.50 -6.01
N ALA A 7 -6.85 21.48 -6.05
CA ALA A 7 -7.63 20.24 -6.06
C ALA A 7 -7.43 19.42 -7.34
N GLU A 8 -7.28 20.08 -8.49
CA GLU A 8 -7.04 19.42 -9.78
C GLU A 8 -5.64 18.79 -9.85
N ARG A 9 -4.61 19.53 -9.40
CA ARG A 9 -3.24 19.01 -9.26
C ARG A 9 -3.17 17.81 -8.30
N GLY A 10 -3.88 17.87 -7.17
CA GLY A 10 -3.96 16.76 -6.22
C GLY A 10 -4.57 15.50 -6.84
N ARG A 11 -5.67 15.64 -7.60
CA ARG A 11 -6.27 14.50 -8.31
C ARG A 11 -5.34 13.92 -9.36
N PHE A 12 -4.64 14.76 -10.13
CA PHE A 12 -3.66 14.29 -11.11
C PHE A 12 -2.54 13.47 -10.45
N LEU A 13 -2.00 13.93 -9.32
CA LEU A 13 -1.00 13.19 -8.55
C LEU A 13 -1.54 11.86 -8.03
N ALA A 14 -2.77 11.83 -7.50
CA ALA A 14 -3.41 10.59 -7.06
C ALA A 14 -3.62 9.61 -8.23
N GLN A 15 -4.02 10.09 -9.40
CA GLN A 15 -4.20 9.27 -10.61
C GLN A 15 -2.87 8.73 -11.14
N LEU A 16 -1.82 9.55 -11.15
CA LEU A 16 -0.49 9.11 -11.55
C LEU A 16 0.05 8.03 -10.58
N ALA A 17 -0.10 8.25 -9.28
CA ALA A 17 0.26 7.27 -8.25
C ALA A 17 -0.52 5.95 -8.42
N ALA A 18 -1.82 6.04 -8.67
CA ALA A 18 -2.68 4.88 -8.93
C ALA A 18 -2.25 4.13 -10.20
N PHE A 19 -1.96 4.85 -11.29
CA PHE A 19 -1.52 4.26 -12.55
C PHE A 19 -0.18 3.52 -12.39
N ILE A 20 0.79 4.12 -11.72
CA ILE A 20 2.09 3.49 -11.46
C ILE A 20 1.91 2.24 -10.59
N ALA A 21 1.09 2.29 -9.54
CA ALA A 21 0.82 1.14 -8.69
C ALA A 21 0.12 -0.01 -9.45
N LEU A 22 -0.82 0.32 -10.34
CA LEU A 22 -1.46 -0.64 -11.24
C LEU A 22 -0.45 -1.27 -12.18
N ALA A 23 0.34 -0.46 -12.88
CA ALA A 23 1.32 -0.94 -13.84
C ALA A 23 2.34 -1.87 -13.17
N VAL A 24 2.97 -1.43 -12.07
CA VAL A 24 3.99 -2.24 -11.38
C VAL A 24 3.37 -3.49 -10.76
N GLY A 25 2.19 -3.38 -10.14
CA GLY A 25 1.48 -4.54 -9.59
C GLY A 25 1.09 -5.57 -10.65
N SER A 26 0.60 -5.12 -11.81
CA SER A 26 0.27 -5.99 -12.94
C SER A 26 1.51 -6.62 -13.58
N LEU A 27 2.60 -5.87 -13.73
CA LEU A 27 3.88 -6.41 -14.21
C LEU A 27 4.43 -7.48 -13.27
N ALA A 28 4.40 -7.25 -11.97
CA ALA A 28 4.84 -8.22 -10.98
C ALA A 28 3.95 -9.48 -11.00
N PHE A 29 2.64 -9.32 -11.15
CA PHE A 29 1.70 -10.43 -11.29
C PHE A 29 1.93 -11.24 -12.58
N ALA A 30 2.20 -10.56 -13.69
CA ALA A 30 2.58 -11.20 -14.96
C ALA A 30 3.93 -11.91 -14.83
N GLY A 31 4.91 -11.32 -14.14
CA GLY A 31 6.19 -11.96 -13.84
C GLY A 31 6.03 -13.30 -13.12
N TRP A 32 5.07 -13.39 -12.21
CA TRP A 32 4.70 -14.65 -11.57
C TRP A 32 3.97 -15.65 -12.47
N LEU A 33 3.23 -15.18 -13.47
CA LEU A 33 2.48 -16.05 -14.40
C LEU A 33 3.39 -16.64 -15.48
N PHE A 34 4.39 -15.88 -15.92
CA PHE A 34 5.37 -16.27 -16.94
C PHE A 34 6.68 -16.78 -16.36
N ASP A 35 6.80 -16.89 -15.03
CA ASP A 35 8.02 -17.32 -14.31
C ASP A 35 9.26 -16.47 -14.65
N ILE A 36 9.05 -15.16 -14.81
CA ILE A 36 10.11 -14.19 -15.14
C ILE A 36 10.59 -13.52 -13.84
N ASP A 37 11.72 -14.01 -13.33
CA ASP A 37 12.35 -13.51 -12.11
C ASP A 37 12.69 -12.02 -12.15
N SER A 38 13.08 -11.48 -13.31
CA SER A 38 13.41 -10.05 -13.48
C SER A 38 12.21 -9.10 -13.30
N LEU A 39 10.97 -9.60 -13.39
CA LEU A 39 9.75 -8.82 -13.18
C LEU A 39 9.26 -8.86 -11.73
N THR A 40 9.70 -9.86 -10.95
CA THR A 40 9.37 -10.01 -9.53
C THR A 40 10.47 -9.49 -8.61
N ASN A 41 11.68 -9.30 -9.17
CA ASN A 41 12.87 -8.80 -8.49
C ASN A 41 13.60 -7.75 -9.31
N ILE A 42 13.87 -6.58 -8.71
CA ILE A 42 14.72 -5.55 -9.34
C ILE A 42 16.19 -6.01 -9.43
N ALA A 43 16.65 -6.76 -8.43
CA ALA A 43 17.99 -7.33 -8.40
C ALA A 43 17.93 -8.79 -7.91
N PRO A 44 18.76 -9.70 -8.44
CA PRO A 44 18.78 -11.12 -8.03
C PRO A 44 18.98 -11.33 -6.52
N GLN A 45 19.69 -10.40 -5.88
CA GLN A 45 20.00 -10.39 -4.45
C GLN A 45 18.92 -9.76 -3.56
N TRP A 46 17.83 -9.23 -4.13
CA TRP A 46 16.77 -8.55 -3.39
C TRP A 46 15.54 -9.43 -3.18
N PRO A 47 14.71 -9.13 -2.15
CA PRO A 47 13.50 -9.91 -1.88
C PRO A 47 12.46 -9.80 -3.00
N ARG A 48 11.89 -10.95 -3.40
CA ARG A 48 10.80 -11.03 -4.39
C ARG A 48 9.49 -10.49 -3.83
N MET A 49 8.72 -9.84 -4.69
CA MET A 49 7.32 -9.49 -4.40
C MET A 49 6.46 -10.76 -4.38
N SER A 50 5.63 -10.99 -3.35
CA SER A 50 4.64 -12.09 -3.38
C SER A 50 3.50 -11.80 -4.36
N LYS A 51 2.90 -12.85 -4.94
CA LYS A 51 1.69 -12.76 -5.80
C LYS A 51 0.56 -11.98 -5.11
N LEU A 52 0.32 -12.25 -3.83
CA LEU A 52 -0.71 -11.57 -3.03
C LEU A 52 -0.38 -10.09 -2.82
N THR A 53 0.91 -9.77 -2.68
CA THR A 53 1.36 -8.38 -2.60
C THR A 53 1.10 -7.65 -3.91
N ALA A 54 1.43 -8.25 -5.06
CA ALA A 54 1.16 -7.68 -6.38
C ALA A 54 -0.34 -7.40 -6.58
N LEU A 55 -1.20 -8.36 -6.26
CA LEU A 55 -2.66 -8.18 -6.32
C LEU A 55 -3.15 -7.11 -5.34
N GLY A 56 -2.57 -7.02 -4.15
CA GLY A 56 -2.84 -5.98 -3.18
C GLY A 56 -2.53 -4.57 -3.71
N PHE A 57 -1.41 -4.39 -4.42
CA PHE A 57 -1.06 -3.11 -5.04
C PHE A 57 -1.94 -2.77 -6.24
N VAL A 58 -2.32 -3.76 -7.05
CA VAL A 58 -3.31 -3.56 -8.13
C VAL A 58 -4.62 -3.05 -7.55
N LEU A 59 -5.16 -3.73 -6.53
CA LEU A 59 -6.40 -3.31 -5.87
C LEU A 59 -6.27 -1.95 -5.18
N ALA A 60 -5.13 -1.66 -4.53
CA ALA A 60 -4.89 -0.36 -3.94
C ALA A 60 -4.84 0.76 -4.99
N GLY A 61 -4.22 0.51 -6.14
CA GLY A 61 -4.20 1.41 -7.29
C GLY A 61 -5.61 1.66 -7.86
N VAL A 62 -6.40 0.59 -8.07
CA VAL A 62 -7.82 0.72 -8.48
C VAL A 62 -8.59 1.57 -7.46
N THR A 63 -8.42 1.28 -6.17
CA THR A 63 -9.12 1.99 -5.09
C THR A 63 -8.78 3.48 -5.08
N LEU A 64 -7.50 3.83 -5.24
CA LEU A 64 -7.04 5.22 -5.30
C LEU A 64 -7.57 5.94 -6.55
N TRP A 65 -7.60 5.25 -7.69
CA TRP A 65 -8.18 5.78 -8.93
C TRP A 65 -9.68 6.08 -8.77
N LEU A 66 -10.44 5.13 -8.20
CA LEU A 66 -11.87 5.30 -7.91
C LEU A 66 -12.11 6.45 -6.92
N ALA A 67 -11.24 6.59 -5.91
CA ALA A 67 -11.31 7.67 -4.94
C ALA A 67 -11.11 9.04 -5.61
N SER A 68 -10.14 9.15 -6.52
CA SER A 68 -9.88 10.37 -7.30
C SER A 68 -11.03 10.74 -8.24
N SER A 69 -11.76 9.73 -8.72
CA SER A 69 -12.92 9.86 -9.62
C SER A 69 -14.24 10.13 -8.88
N ASN A 70 -14.20 10.37 -7.56
CA ASN A 70 -15.37 10.59 -6.70
C ASN A 70 -16.38 9.42 -6.63
N LEU A 71 -15.98 8.20 -6.99
CA LEU A 71 -16.82 7.00 -6.94
C LEU A 71 -16.83 6.37 -5.54
N ARG A 72 -17.51 7.04 -4.59
CA ARG A 72 -17.46 6.72 -3.15
C ARG A 72 -17.82 5.27 -2.80
N GLN A 73 -18.89 4.74 -3.39
CA GLN A 73 -19.34 3.37 -3.09
C GLN A 73 -18.33 2.33 -3.57
N ALA A 74 -17.88 2.43 -4.82
CA ALA A 74 -16.87 1.55 -5.39
C ALA A 74 -15.54 1.65 -4.63
N THR A 75 -15.11 2.87 -4.30
CA THR A 75 -13.93 3.12 -3.46
C THR A 75 -14.05 2.41 -2.12
N SER A 76 -15.20 2.54 -1.43
CA SER A 76 -15.41 1.91 -0.12
C SER A 76 -15.33 0.38 -0.19
N ILE A 77 -15.93 -0.22 -1.22
CA ILE A 77 -15.91 -1.68 -1.39
C ILE A 77 -14.48 -2.15 -1.67
N CYS A 78 -13.79 -1.55 -2.64
CA CYS A 78 -12.41 -1.91 -2.97
C CYS A 78 -11.44 -1.65 -1.80
N ALA A 79 -11.61 -0.55 -1.07
CA ALA A 79 -10.81 -0.23 0.11
C ALA A 79 -10.97 -1.26 1.22
N MET A 80 -12.20 -1.72 1.48
CA MET A 80 -12.45 -2.81 2.44
C MET A 80 -11.84 -4.13 1.98
N LEU A 81 -11.86 -4.44 0.69
CA LEU A 81 -11.20 -5.63 0.15
C LEU A 81 -9.68 -5.58 0.35
N VAL A 82 -9.04 -4.44 0.06
CA VAL A 82 -7.59 -4.24 0.30
C VAL A 82 -7.28 -4.40 1.79
N ALA A 83 -8.09 -3.79 2.66
CA ALA A 83 -7.90 -3.87 4.10
C ALA A 83 -8.08 -5.32 4.61
N ALA A 84 -9.10 -6.02 4.12
CA ALA A 84 -9.36 -7.41 4.48
C ALA A 84 -8.21 -8.34 4.07
N ILE A 85 -7.69 -8.19 2.83
CA ILE A 85 -6.53 -8.98 2.36
C ILE A 85 -5.32 -8.76 3.27
N GLY A 86 -5.01 -7.50 3.59
CA GLY A 86 -3.92 -7.18 4.51
C GLY A 86 -4.13 -7.80 5.90
N ALA A 87 -5.34 -7.65 6.46
CA ALA A 87 -5.69 -8.16 7.78
C ALA A 87 -5.65 -9.70 7.86
N THR A 88 -6.13 -10.41 6.84
CA THR A 88 -6.07 -11.88 6.76
C THR A 88 -4.61 -12.37 6.75
N ILE A 89 -3.73 -11.70 6.01
CA ILE A 89 -2.30 -12.02 5.96
C ILE A 89 -1.62 -11.72 7.30
N MET A 90 -2.02 -10.64 7.97
CA MET A 90 -1.52 -10.28 9.29
C MET A 90 -1.94 -11.32 10.34
N LEU A 91 -3.22 -11.70 10.34
CA LEU A 91 -3.75 -12.73 11.23
C LEU A 91 -3.07 -14.09 11.00
N ARG A 92 -2.72 -14.42 9.76
CA ARG A 92 -1.90 -15.61 9.44
C ARG A 92 -0.51 -15.51 10.08
N ASN A 93 0.17 -14.38 9.89
CA ASN A 93 1.54 -14.18 10.36
C ASN A 93 1.65 -14.23 11.89
N PHE A 94 0.62 -13.77 12.63
CA PHE A 94 0.62 -13.79 14.10
C PHE A 94 -0.07 -15.02 14.70
N GLY A 95 -1.10 -15.56 14.05
CA GLY A 95 -1.94 -16.64 14.56
C GLY A 95 -1.39 -18.04 14.31
N GLY A 96 -0.35 -18.19 13.47
CA GLY A 96 0.21 -19.50 13.13
C GLY A 96 -0.76 -20.43 12.39
N TRP A 97 -1.89 -19.90 11.91
CA TRP A 97 -2.85 -20.67 11.13
C TRP A 97 -2.29 -20.88 9.72
N ASP A 98 -2.23 -22.13 9.27
CA ASP A 98 -1.86 -22.51 7.90
C ASP A 98 -3.02 -22.17 6.94
N ILE A 99 -3.29 -20.89 6.80
CA ILE A 99 -4.17 -20.38 5.75
C ILE A 99 -3.36 -20.44 4.45
N HIS A 100 -3.66 -21.45 3.64
CA HIS A 100 -3.06 -21.72 2.35
C HIS A 100 -3.45 -20.69 1.26
N LEU A 101 -3.70 -19.44 1.62
CA LEU A 101 -4.03 -18.36 0.67
C LEU A 101 -2.84 -18.03 -0.26
N GLU A 102 -1.61 -18.31 0.17
CA GLU A 102 -0.41 -18.28 -0.68
C GLU A 102 -0.36 -19.47 -1.66
N GLN A 103 -1.21 -20.50 -1.46
CA GLN A 103 -1.35 -21.72 -2.25
C GLN A 103 -2.38 -21.61 -3.39
N LEU A 104 -2.94 -20.43 -3.63
CA LEU A 104 -3.47 -20.08 -4.97
C LEU A 104 -2.34 -20.08 -6.05
N SER A 105 -1.11 -20.38 -5.63
CA SER A 105 -0.02 -20.86 -6.46
C SER A 105 -0.30 -22.28 -6.98
N THR A 106 -0.63 -22.39 -8.26
CA THR A 106 -0.49 -23.61 -9.07
C THR A 106 0.99 -23.96 -9.32
N GLY A 107 1.81 -24.00 -8.27
CA GLY A 107 3.22 -24.38 -8.32
C GLY A 107 3.50 -25.53 -7.34
N PRO A 108 4.36 -26.50 -7.69
CA PRO A 108 4.66 -27.65 -6.82
C PRO A 108 5.18 -27.20 -5.46
N LEU A 109 4.84 -27.96 -4.41
CA LEU A 109 5.40 -27.80 -3.06
C LEU A 109 6.94 -27.74 -3.14
N PRO A 110 7.59 -26.69 -2.60
CA PRO A 110 9.03 -26.71 -2.45
C PRO A 110 9.39 -27.84 -1.49
N HIS A 111 10.12 -28.84 -1.96
CA HIS A 111 10.87 -29.70 -1.07
C HIS A 111 11.86 -28.82 -0.31
N ALA A 112 12.02 -29.09 0.99
CA ALA A 112 12.83 -28.31 1.94
C ALA A 112 14.33 -28.23 1.58
N THR A 113 14.72 -28.72 0.41
CA THR A 113 16.08 -28.82 -0.10
C THR A 113 16.48 -27.75 -1.11
N ASP A 114 15.55 -26.97 -1.69
CA ASP A 114 15.88 -26.05 -2.80
C ASP A 114 16.12 -24.58 -2.39
N GLY A 115 16.01 -24.22 -1.10
CA GLY A 115 16.31 -22.85 -0.63
C GLY A 115 15.38 -21.73 -1.14
N ILE A 116 14.52 -22.02 -2.13
CA ILE A 116 13.46 -21.13 -2.62
C ILE A 116 12.22 -21.36 -1.76
N GLY A 117 12.26 -20.84 -0.54
CA GLY A 117 11.07 -20.79 0.32
C GLY A 117 9.95 -20.04 -0.38
N ALA A 118 8.70 -20.47 -0.19
CA ALA A 118 7.52 -19.75 -0.68
C ALA A 118 7.67 -18.25 -0.35
N VAL A 119 7.64 -17.39 -1.37
CA VAL A 119 7.80 -15.94 -1.20
C VAL A 119 6.61 -15.42 -0.41
N ARG A 120 6.82 -15.23 0.89
CA ARG A 120 5.80 -14.80 1.84
C ARG A 120 5.72 -13.28 1.84
N MET A 121 4.50 -12.77 1.90
CA MET A 121 4.28 -11.33 2.11
C MET A 121 4.83 -10.91 3.48
N SER A 122 5.68 -9.87 3.49
CA SER A 122 6.25 -9.32 4.72
C SER A 122 5.15 -8.79 5.66
N PRO A 123 5.27 -9.00 6.99
CA PRO A 123 4.33 -8.46 7.98
C PRO A 123 4.14 -6.95 7.87
N ALA A 124 5.20 -6.18 7.57
CA ALA A 124 5.09 -4.73 7.39
C ALA A 124 4.26 -4.35 6.16
N THR A 125 4.36 -5.11 5.07
CA THR A 125 3.56 -4.86 3.87
C THR A 125 2.09 -5.18 4.13
N ALA A 126 1.80 -6.26 4.85
CA ALA A 126 0.43 -6.62 5.22
C ALA A 126 -0.21 -5.55 6.11
N PHE A 127 0.54 -5.08 7.12
CA PHE A 127 0.14 -3.96 7.96
C PHE A 127 -0.11 -2.69 7.12
N SER A 128 0.82 -2.34 6.23
CA SER A 128 0.71 -1.14 5.38
C SER A 128 -0.49 -1.18 4.44
N LEU A 129 -0.77 -2.32 3.79
CA LEU A 129 -1.97 -2.47 2.95
C LEU A 129 -3.25 -2.38 3.77
N THR A 130 -3.26 -2.93 4.99
CA THR A 130 -4.39 -2.81 5.91
C THR A 130 -4.67 -1.35 6.26
N LEU A 131 -3.63 -0.61 6.64
CA LEU A 131 -3.74 0.82 6.97
C LEU A 131 -4.13 1.64 5.74
N LEU A 132 -3.59 1.33 4.57
CA LEU A 132 -3.91 2.03 3.32
C LEU A 132 -5.37 1.80 2.91
N GLY A 133 -5.85 0.56 2.99
CA GLY A 133 -7.27 0.24 2.75
C GLY A 133 -8.18 0.96 3.74
N LEU A 134 -7.84 0.97 5.03
CA LEU A 134 -8.62 1.69 6.04
C LEU A 134 -8.58 3.22 5.83
N SER A 135 -7.42 3.74 5.42
CA SER A 135 -7.23 5.15 5.08
C SER A 135 -8.15 5.53 3.90
N LEU A 136 -8.14 4.77 2.81
CA LEU A 136 -8.97 5.03 1.64
C LEU A 136 -10.45 4.85 1.93
N TRP A 137 -10.83 3.93 2.82
CA TRP A 137 -12.20 3.81 3.29
C TRP A 137 -12.62 5.06 4.09
N CYS A 138 -11.78 5.53 5.01
CA CYS A 138 -12.01 6.77 5.76
C CYS A 138 -12.11 8.00 4.85
N SER A 139 -11.37 8.03 3.74
CA SER A 139 -11.44 9.10 2.74
C SER A 139 -12.83 9.23 2.09
N THR A 140 -13.68 8.20 2.16
CA THR A 140 -15.06 8.26 1.67
C THR A 140 -16.03 8.92 2.66
N ARG A 141 -15.67 9.03 3.94
CA ARG A 141 -16.54 9.60 5.00
C ARG A 141 -16.07 11.00 5.38
N ARG A 142 -16.99 11.96 5.52
CA ARG A 142 -16.61 13.37 5.82
C ARG A 142 -16.00 13.51 7.22
N GLY A 143 -16.57 12.86 8.23
CA GLY A 143 -16.09 12.96 9.63
C GLY A 143 -14.80 12.20 9.98
N LEU A 144 -14.20 11.44 9.05
CA LEU A 144 -12.98 10.65 9.29
C LEU A 144 -11.75 11.19 8.54
N ALA A 145 -11.76 12.47 8.15
CA ALA A 145 -10.69 13.06 7.37
C ALA A 145 -9.33 13.06 8.12
N LEU A 146 -9.34 13.32 9.43
CA LEU A 146 -8.13 13.25 10.28
C LEU A 146 -7.60 11.82 10.39
N LEU A 147 -8.48 10.84 10.58
CA LEU A 147 -8.10 9.43 10.65
C LEU A 147 -7.51 8.96 9.32
N HIS A 148 -8.09 9.38 8.19
CA HIS A 148 -7.55 9.12 6.85
C HIS A 148 -6.11 9.65 6.71
N GLN A 149 -5.86 10.90 7.11
CA GLN A 149 -4.53 11.51 7.04
C GLN A 149 -3.54 10.82 7.97
N GLY A 150 -3.93 10.57 9.23
CA GLY A 150 -3.09 9.86 10.20
C GLY A 150 -2.68 8.46 9.71
N LEU A 151 -3.63 7.71 9.14
CA LEU A 151 -3.36 6.40 8.55
C LEU A 151 -2.47 6.49 7.31
N ALA A 152 -2.68 7.46 6.43
CA ALA A 152 -1.84 7.63 5.23
C ALA A 152 -0.40 8.03 5.61
N ILE A 153 -0.23 8.90 6.61
CA ILE A 153 1.09 9.25 7.17
C ILE A 153 1.76 8.01 7.78
N ALA A 154 1.02 7.19 8.53
CA ALA A 154 1.56 5.96 9.08
C ALA A 154 2.04 5.00 7.97
N VAL A 155 1.30 4.84 6.87
CA VAL A 155 1.75 4.05 5.70
C VAL A 155 3.01 4.64 5.08
N LEU A 156 3.07 5.98 4.94
CA LEU A 156 4.25 6.67 4.41
C LEU A 156 5.49 6.43 5.28
N LEU A 157 5.33 6.49 6.61
CA LEU A 157 6.41 6.20 7.55
C LEU A 157 6.90 4.76 7.44
N VAL A 158 5.99 3.79 7.33
CA VAL A 158 6.37 2.38 7.14
C VAL A 158 7.11 2.18 5.82
N GLY A 159 6.63 2.79 4.73
CA GLY A 159 7.31 2.78 3.44
C GLY A 159 8.71 3.41 3.51
N TRP A 160 8.84 4.55 4.18
CA TRP A 160 10.12 5.22 4.40
C TRP A 160 11.11 4.38 5.21
N LEU A 161 10.64 3.69 6.27
CA LEU A 161 11.45 2.75 7.04
C LEU A 161 11.91 1.56 6.17
N GLY A 162 11.11 1.12 5.21
CA GLY A 162 11.55 0.14 4.22
C GLY A 162 12.63 0.66 3.28
N LEU A 163 12.51 1.92 2.86
CA LEU A 163 13.47 2.57 1.96
C LEU A 163 14.80 2.85 2.65
N SER A 164 14.77 3.27 3.92
CA SER A 164 15.95 3.65 4.71
C SER A 164 16.94 2.49 4.85
N ARG A 165 16.46 1.24 4.88
CA ARG A 165 17.32 0.04 4.82
C ARG A 165 18.26 0.05 3.61
N TYR A 166 17.76 0.43 2.44
CA TYR A 166 18.54 0.40 1.19
C TYR A 166 19.51 1.58 1.09
N VAL A 167 19.14 2.73 1.67
CA VAL A 167 19.95 3.96 1.64
C VAL A 167 21.07 3.93 2.69
N LEU A 168 20.76 3.46 3.90
CA LEU A 168 21.68 3.49 5.04
C LEU A 168 22.54 2.22 5.16
N GLY A 169 22.26 1.18 4.36
CA GLY A 169 22.98 -0.10 4.42
C GLY A 169 22.88 -0.80 5.79
N ALA A 170 21.94 -0.38 6.64
CA ALA A 170 21.82 -0.89 8.00
C ALA A 170 21.32 -2.34 7.98
N ASP A 171 22.12 -3.24 8.55
CA ASP A 171 21.72 -4.62 8.81
C ASP A 171 20.44 -4.65 9.64
N GLN A 172 19.45 -5.35 9.11
CA GLN A 172 18.18 -5.82 9.71
C GLN A 172 17.74 -5.20 11.05
N VAL A 173 17.73 -3.87 11.19
CA VAL A 173 17.37 -3.22 12.46
C VAL A 173 15.96 -3.65 12.91
N PHE A 174 15.10 -4.06 11.96
CA PHE A 174 13.87 -4.78 12.24
C PHE A 174 13.61 -5.87 11.19
N ALA A 175 13.36 -7.11 11.62
CA ALA A 175 12.84 -8.19 10.75
C ALA A 175 11.52 -7.78 10.05
N PHE A 176 10.79 -6.84 10.66
CA PHE A 176 9.62 -6.18 10.10
C PHE A 176 9.90 -5.44 8.78
N ALA A 177 11.11 -4.89 8.59
CA ALA A 177 11.48 -4.09 7.42
C ALA A 177 12.03 -4.91 6.24
N ASN A 178 11.87 -6.23 6.23
CA ASN A 178 12.28 -7.08 5.11
C ASN A 178 11.27 -6.98 3.95
N MET A 179 11.15 -5.80 3.36
CA MET A 179 10.29 -5.55 2.19
C MET A 179 11.13 -5.19 0.97
N ALA A 180 10.67 -5.59 -0.22
CA ALA A 180 11.34 -5.26 -1.47
C ALA A 180 11.38 -3.75 -1.73
N LEU A 181 12.41 -3.24 -2.42
CA LEU A 181 12.54 -1.80 -2.69
C LEU A 181 11.34 -1.24 -3.45
N HIS A 182 10.89 -1.94 -4.49
CA HIS A 182 9.72 -1.53 -5.27
C HIS A 182 8.45 -1.46 -4.41
N THR A 183 8.27 -2.40 -3.49
CA THR A 183 7.16 -2.40 -2.52
C THR A 183 7.18 -1.16 -1.63
N ALA A 184 8.36 -0.78 -1.10
CA ALA A 184 8.51 0.42 -0.28
C ALA A 184 8.19 1.70 -1.08
N MET A 185 8.71 1.80 -2.30
CA MET A 185 8.44 2.93 -3.21
C MET A 185 6.95 3.06 -3.54
N LEU A 186 6.28 1.95 -3.85
CA LEU A 186 4.86 1.94 -4.14
C LEU A 186 4.01 2.34 -2.93
N LEU A 187 4.37 1.89 -1.72
CA LEU A 187 3.67 2.30 -0.49
C LEU A 187 3.79 3.80 -0.25
N CYS A 188 4.99 4.36 -0.39
CA CYS A 188 5.20 5.80 -0.28
C CYS A 188 4.38 6.56 -1.34
N LEU A 189 4.42 6.10 -2.59
CA LEU A 189 3.72 6.73 -3.71
C LEU A 189 2.19 6.71 -3.49
N LEU A 190 1.63 5.57 -3.10
CA LEU A 190 0.20 5.43 -2.81
C LEU A 190 -0.22 6.25 -1.59
N ALA A 191 0.61 6.32 -0.54
CA ALA A 191 0.34 7.13 0.63
C ALA A 191 0.32 8.62 0.29
N VAL A 192 1.28 9.10 -0.50
CA VAL A 192 1.29 10.49 -1.01
C VAL A 192 0.06 10.76 -1.87
N GLY A 193 -0.27 9.85 -2.80
CA GLY A 193 -1.48 9.96 -3.61
C GLY A 193 -2.75 10.01 -2.76
N ALA A 194 -2.84 9.20 -1.71
CA ALA A 194 -3.97 9.22 -0.78
C ALA A 194 -4.08 10.56 -0.03
N LEU A 195 -2.97 11.13 0.44
CA LEU A 195 -2.95 12.44 1.13
C LEU A 195 -3.45 13.58 0.24
N THR A 196 -3.22 13.49 -1.09
CA THR A 196 -3.69 14.50 -2.05
C THR A 196 -5.19 14.46 -2.31
N LEU A 197 -5.92 13.44 -1.85
CA LEU A 197 -7.38 13.35 -2.02
C LEU A 197 -8.15 14.34 -1.14
N ARG A 198 -7.60 14.73 0.01
CA ARG A 198 -8.24 15.64 0.98
C ARG A 198 -7.23 16.58 1.64
N PRO A 199 -6.64 17.54 0.90
CA PRO A 199 -5.72 18.51 1.46
C PRO A 199 -6.40 19.50 2.40
N GLU A 200 -7.67 19.83 2.14
CA GLU A 200 -8.38 20.91 2.85
C GLU A 200 -9.08 20.49 4.14
N ALA A 201 -9.47 19.21 4.30
CA ALA A 201 -10.25 18.74 5.45
C ALA A 201 -9.38 18.17 6.60
N GLY A 202 -8.13 18.63 6.70
CA GLY A 202 -7.06 17.96 7.44
C GLY A 202 -6.59 18.66 8.71
N VAL A 203 -5.40 18.26 9.17
CA VAL A 203 -4.67 18.94 10.27
C VAL A 203 -4.57 20.46 10.05
N ALA A 204 -4.49 20.90 8.79
CA ALA A 204 -4.51 22.32 8.42
C ALA A 204 -5.83 23.04 8.77
N GLU A 205 -6.99 22.40 8.57
CA GLU A 205 -8.29 22.93 8.99
C GLU A 205 -8.41 22.94 10.51
N LEU A 206 -7.90 21.91 11.20
CA LEU A 206 -7.95 21.83 12.66
C LEU A 206 -7.07 22.89 13.34
N LEU A 207 -5.90 23.16 12.75
CA LEU A 207 -5.05 24.27 13.16
C LEU A 207 -5.76 25.60 12.88
N ALA A 208 -6.37 25.76 11.70
CA ALA A 208 -7.11 26.98 11.36
C ALA A 208 -8.37 27.20 12.22
N SER A 209 -9.10 26.14 12.60
CA SER A 209 -10.32 26.22 13.42
C SER A 209 -10.00 26.60 14.87
N ASN A 210 -8.84 26.18 15.38
CA ASN A 210 -8.40 26.53 16.73
C ASN A 210 -7.92 27.99 16.84
N PHE A 211 -7.63 28.68 15.73
CA PHE A 211 -7.28 30.11 15.74
C PHE A 211 -8.48 31.06 15.64
N ILE A 212 -9.69 30.58 15.30
CA ILE A 212 -10.87 31.43 15.07
C ILE A 212 -11.87 31.38 16.24
N GLY A 213 -11.72 30.45 17.19
CA GLY A 213 -12.66 30.25 18.31
C GLY A 213 -12.34 30.99 19.62
N GLY A 214 -11.43 31.98 19.64
CA GLY A 214 -11.04 32.72 20.84
C GLY A 214 -11.51 34.17 20.83
N ALA A 215 -12.77 34.42 21.15
CA ALA A 215 -13.29 35.73 21.56
C ALA A 215 -14.44 35.54 22.57
#